data_AF-A0A7R8ZTS5-F1
#
_entry.id   AF-A0A7R8ZTS5-F1
#
_cell.length_a   1.000
_cell.length_b   1.000
_cell.length_c   1.000
_cell.angle_alpha   90.00
_cell.angle_beta   90.00
_cell.angle_gamma   90.00
#
_symmetry.space_group_name_H-M   'P 1'
#
loop_
_entity.id
_entity.type
_entity.pdbx_description
1 polymer ?
#
loop_
_entity_poly.entity_id
_entity_poly.type
_entity_poly.pdbx_seq_one_letter_code
_entity_poly.pdbx_strand_id
1 'polypeptide(L)'
;MPEKPLILVTNDDGITAPGIRTLISVMNEIGEVVVLAPDSPQSGMGHAITLDSTIYCDKVTLEEGKQVEFRCSGTPADCVKMAISEVLDRRPDLVVSGINHGSNSSINDSPCFVVLNVNFPNLDDEPFKGIKICRQARANWVEEFDKRTNPQGKPYYWLTGKFVKMDNGEDTDVWALENGYVSVVPVHIDLTAHHFIQTLNSWEF
;
A
#
# COMPACT_ATOMS: atom_id res chain seq x y z
N MET A 1 -30.38 -8.75 11.80
CA MET A 1 -29.65 -8.09 10.69
C MET A 1 -28.25 -8.69 10.69
N PRO A 2 -27.60 -8.90 9.53
CA PRO A 2 -26.19 -9.30 9.56
C PRO A 2 -25.38 -8.23 10.30
N GLU A 3 -24.39 -8.67 11.06
CA GLU A 3 -23.45 -7.79 11.75
C GLU A 3 -22.74 -6.90 10.73
N LYS A 4 -22.43 -5.64 11.09
CA LYS A 4 -21.68 -4.78 10.18
C LYS A 4 -20.30 -5.39 9.92
N PRO A 5 -19.76 -5.29 8.70
CA PRO A 5 -18.41 -5.77 8.43
C PRO A 5 -17.40 -5.01 9.29
N LEU A 6 -16.44 -5.72 9.88
CA LEU A 6 -15.30 -5.13 10.59
C LEU A 6 -14.21 -4.79 9.56
N ILE A 7 -13.83 -3.52 9.52
CA ILE A 7 -12.87 -2.97 8.56
C ILE A 7 -11.65 -2.48 9.33
N LEU A 8 -10.50 -3.06 9.02
CA LEU A 8 -9.20 -2.58 9.49
C LEU A 8 -8.64 -1.56 8.49
N VAL A 9 -8.32 -0.36 8.96
CA VAL A 9 -7.72 0.71 8.15
C VAL A 9 -6.28 0.98 8.59
N THR A 10 -5.37 1.10 7.62
CA THR A 10 -3.95 1.43 7.84
C THR A 10 -3.40 2.28 6.70
N ASN A 11 -2.14 2.71 6.78
CA ASN A 11 -1.39 3.37 5.69
C ASN A 11 0.12 3.33 5.98
N ASP A 12 0.92 3.91 5.09
CA ASP A 12 2.35 4.18 5.25
C ASP A 12 2.68 5.64 5.58
N ASP A 13 1.81 6.59 5.22
CA ASP A 13 2.00 8.03 5.51
C ASP A 13 1.83 8.40 6.99
N GLY A 14 1.32 7.48 7.81
CA GLY A 14 1.10 7.64 9.25
C GLY A 14 -0.32 8.08 9.61
N ILE A 15 -0.66 7.92 10.89
CA ILE A 15 -2.04 8.00 11.39
C ILE A 15 -2.67 9.40 11.24
N THR A 16 -1.88 10.47 11.23
CA THR A 16 -2.36 11.84 11.09
C THR A 16 -2.46 12.32 9.64
N ALA A 17 -2.05 11.50 8.66
CA ALA A 17 -2.03 11.89 7.26
C ALA A 17 -3.44 12.18 6.71
N PRO A 18 -3.61 13.19 5.85
CA PRO A 18 -4.93 13.56 5.32
C PRO A 18 -5.60 12.39 4.57
N GLY A 19 -4.82 11.60 3.83
CA GLY A 19 -5.33 10.48 3.04
C GLY A 19 -6.00 9.37 3.88
N ILE A 20 -5.42 9.01 5.04
CA ILE A 20 -6.05 8.01 5.92
C ILE A 20 -7.29 8.59 6.62
N ARG A 21 -7.29 9.88 6.96
CA ARG A 21 -8.49 10.55 7.53
C ARG A 21 -9.66 10.51 6.56
N THR A 22 -9.42 10.82 5.28
CA THR A 22 -10.44 10.69 4.23
C THR A 22 -10.92 9.24 4.09
N LEU A 23 -10.00 8.27 4.10
CA LEU A 23 -10.34 6.86 4.00
C LEU A 23 -11.23 6.39 5.15
N ILE A 24 -10.90 6.77 6.39
CA ILE A 24 -11.67 6.45 7.59
C ILE A 24 -13.11 6.99 7.47
N SER A 25 -13.27 8.22 7.00
CA SER A 25 -14.59 8.82 6.77
C SER A 25 -15.46 7.96 5.87
N VAL A 26 -14.92 7.53 4.72
CA VAL A 26 -15.64 6.68 3.75
C VAL A 26 -15.91 5.29 4.34
N MET A 27 -14.92 4.67 5.01
CA MET A 27 -15.09 3.32 5.56
C MET A 27 -16.11 3.27 6.71
N ASN A 28 -16.25 4.35 7.47
CA ASN A 28 -17.27 4.48 8.52
C ASN A 28 -18.72 4.43 7.98
N GLU A 29 -18.93 4.73 6.70
CA GLU A 29 -20.23 4.58 6.05
C GLU A 29 -20.55 3.11 5.74
N ILE A 30 -19.52 2.27 5.61
CA ILE A 30 -19.62 0.87 5.17
C ILE A 30 -19.70 -0.09 6.36
N GLY A 31 -18.88 0.12 7.38
CA GLY A 31 -18.67 -0.88 8.43
C GLY A 31 -18.28 -0.34 9.80
N GLU A 32 -17.96 -1.26 10.69
CA GLU A 32 -17.29 -0.97 11.95
C GLU A 32 -15.80 -0.79 11.68
N VAL A 33 -15.23 0.38 12.00
CA VAL A 33 -13.86 0.72 11.63
C VAL A 33 -12.94 0.68 12.85
N VAL A 34 -11.82 -0.03 12.70
CA VAL A 34 -10.66 0.06 13.59
C VAL A 34 -9.47 0.52 12.78
N VAL A 35 -8.75 1.51 13.29
CA VAL A 35 -7.59 2.11 12.63
C VAL A 35 -6.34 1.72 13.40
N LEU A 36 -5.34 1.18 12.70
CA LEU A 36 -4.02 1.00 13.27
C LEU A 36 -2.96 1.34 12.24
N ALA A 37 -2.23 2.43 12.49
CA ALA A 37 -1.31 3.03 11.52
C ALA A 37 -0.02 3.52 12.20
N PRO A 38 1.07 3.68 11.43
CA PRO A 38 2.33 4.20 11.95
C PRO A 38 2.17 5.57 12.61
N ASP A 39 2.98 5.85 13.63
CA ASP A 39 3.03 7.16 14.31
C ASP A 39 3.78 8.24 13.50
N SER A 40 4.45 7.84 12.43
CA SER A 40 5.30 8.66 11.57
C SER A 40 5.30 8.11 10.13
N PRO A 41 5.61 8.93 9.10
CA PRO A 41 5.69 8.46 7.72
C PRO A 41 6.76 7.38 7.53
N GLN A 42 6.40 6.30 6.84
CA GLN A 42 7.23 5.12 6.58
C GLN A 42 7.40 4.85 5.07
N SER A 43 7.45 5.92 4.26
CA SER A 43 7.56 5.81 2.80
C SER A 43 8.80 5.00 2.37
N GLY A 44 8.62 4.02 1.49
CA GLY A 44 9.72 3.20 0.95
C GLY A 44 10.13 1.98 1.78
N MET A 45 9.40 1.65 2.86
CA MET A 45 9.73 0.50 3.72
C MET A 45 9.34 -0.87 3.14
N GLY A 46 8.53 -0.92 2.08
CA GLY A 46 8.11 -2.18 1.44
C GLY A 46 7.42 -3.14 2.44
N HIS A 47 7.94 -4.36 2.56
CA HIS A 47 7.48 -5.39 3.51
C HIS A 47 8.33 -5.50 4.77
N ALA A 48 9.07 -4.45 5.13
CA ALA A 48 9.84 -4.45 6.36
C ALA A 48 8.93 -4.79 7.55
N ILE A 49 9.45 -5.63 8.45
CA ILE A 49 8.85 -6.00 9.72
C ILE A 49 9.89 -5.66 10.77
N THR A 50 9.45 -5.11 11.89
CA THR A 50 10.36 -4.75 12.99
C THR A 50 10.69 -6.02 13.80
N LEU A 51 11.96 -6.43 13.81
CA LEU A 51 12.44 -7.60 14.56
C LEU A 51 13.42 -7.24 15.69
N ASP A 52 14.20 -6.18 15.52
CA ASP A 52 15.33 -5.85 16.40
C ASP A 52 15.01 -4.73 17.41
N SER A 53 13.76 -4.30 17.50
CA SER A 53 13.31 -3.28 18.45
C SER A 53 11.88 -3.54 18.94
N THR A 54 11.58 -2.99 20.12
CA THR A 54 10.23 -3.06 20.71
C THR A 54 9.25 -2.22 19.90
N ILE A 55 8.09 -2.79 19.60
CA ILE A 55 6.97 -2.10 18.96
C ILE A 55 6.03 -1.58 20.06
N TYR A 56 5.68 -0.31 19.99
CA TYR A 56 4.73 0.33 20.90
C TYR A 56 3.41 0.58 20.20
N CYS A 57 2.31 0.40 20.92
CA CYS A 57 0.95 0.59 20.42
C CYS A 57 0.10 1.34 21.44
N ASP A 58 -0.38 2.51 21.06
CA ASP A 58 -1.18 3.36 21.94
C ASP A 58 -2.53 3.65 21.29
N LYS A 59 -3.60 3.50 22.08
CA LYS A 59 -4.92 4.01 21.69
C LYS A 59 -4.87 5.53 21.66
N VAL A 60 -5.41 6.13 20.60
CA VAL A 60 -5.45 7.58 20.40
C VAL A 60 -6.86 8.06 20.09
N THR A 61 -7.08 9.35 20.26
CA THR A 61 -8.29 10.04 19.83
C THR A 61 -7.84 11.32 19.15
N LEU A 62 -7.82 11.30 17.82
CA LEU A 62 -7.36 12.41 16.99
C LEU A 62 -8.50 13.33 16.59
N GLU A 63 -9.66 12.73 16.29
CA GLU A 63 -10.91 13.42 15.94
C GLU A 63 -12.07 12.72 16.65
N GLU A 64 -13.16 13.44 16.90
CA GLU A 64 -14.39 12.79 17.35
C GLU A 64 -14.95 11.92 16.23
N GLY A 65 -15.01 10.62 16.46
CA GLY A 65 -15.42 9.63 15.46
C GLY A 65 -16.01 8.38 16.08
N LYS A 66 -16.59 7.52 15.23
CA LYS A 66 -17.17 6.24 15.65
C LYS A 66 -16.13 5.12 15.70
N GLN A 67 -14.99 5.33 15.04
CA GLN A 67 -13.88 4.40 14.95
C GLN A 67 -13.04 4.38 16.22
N VAL A 68 -12.35 3.26 16.43
CA VAL A 68 -11.29 3.17 17.44
C VAL A 68 -9.95 3.29 16.72
N GLU A 69 -9.04 4.11 17.26
CA GLU A 69 -7.76 4.41 16.62
C GLU A 69 -6.57 4.07 17.50
N PHE A 70 -5.55 3.49 16.89
CA PHE A 70 -4.29 3.11 17.51
C PHE A 70 -3.10 3.57 16.67
N ARG A 71 -2.10 4.18 17.30
CA ARG A 71 -0.81 4.46 16.66
C ARG A 71 0.19 3.37 16.98
N CYS A 72 1.09 3.09 16.05
CA CYS A 72 2.13 2.07 16.16
C CYS A 72 3.51 2.68 15.86
N SER A 73 4.54 2.32 16.63
CA SER A 73 5.93 2.74 16.33
C SER A 73 6.61 1.90 15.24
N GLY A 74 5.93 0.87 14.72
CA GLY A 74 6.41 -0.04 13.70
C GLY A 74 5.97 0.34 12.29
N THR A 75 6.23 -0.57 11.36
CA THR A 75 5.87 -0.45 9.94
C THR A 75 4.37 -0.69 9.70
N PRO A 76 3.83 -0.40 8.49
CA PRO A 76 2.45 -0.76 8.14
C PRO A 76 2.17 -2.27 8.25
N ALA A 77 3.15 -3.12 7.95
CA ALA A 77 3.02 -4.56 8.11
C ALA A 77 2.91 -4.96 9.59
N ASP A 78 3.71 -4.33 10.45
CA ASP A 78 3.61 -4.49 11.90
C ASP A 78 2.24 -4.04 12.41
N CYS A 79 1.70 -2.95 11.86
CA CYS A 79 0.38 -2.46 12.20
C CYS A 79 -0.71 -3.50 11.95
N VAL A 80 -0.74 -4.11 10.76
CA VAL A 80 -1.73 -5.14 10.42
C VAL A 80 -1.58 -6.36 11.33
N LYS A 81 -0.36 -6.80 11.61
CA LYS A 81 -0.09 -7.94 12.50
C LYS A 81 -0.55 -7.65 13.93
N MET A 82 -0.24 -6.48 14.45
CA MET A 82 -0.61 -6.08 15.79
C MET A 82 -2.12 -5.91 15.94
N ALA A 83 -2.79 -5.38 14.91
CA ALA A 83 -4.24 -5.28 14.89
C ALA A 83 -4.89 -6.66 15.04
N ILE A 84 -4.47 -7.62 14.20
CA ILE A 84 -5.05 -8.96 14.16
C ILE A 84 -4.74 -9.74 15.45
N SER A 85 -3.54 -9.59 16.02
CA SER A 85 -3.10 -10.40 17.16
C SER A 85 -3.55 -9.84 18.51
N GLU A 86 -3.55 -8.52 18.69
CA GLU A 86 -3.64 -7.90 20.03
C GLU A 86 -4.81 -6.93 20.20
N VAL A 87 -5.37 -6.39 19.10
CA VAL A 87 -6.37 -5.30 19.18
C VAL A 87 -7.77 -5.76 18.81
N LEU A 88 -7.90 -6.59 17.79
CA LEU A 88 -9.21 -7.01 17.27
C LEU A 88 -9.69 -8.28 17.98
N ASP A 89 -10.92 -8.25 18.48
CA ASP A 89 -11.56 -9.42 19.10
C ASP A 89 -12.00 -10.49 18.07
N ARG A 90 -12.08 -10.12 16.80
CA ARG A 90 -12.40 -11.01 15.67
C ARG A 90 -11.59 -10.64 14.44
N ARG A 91 -11.43 -11.59 13.53
CA ARG A 91 -10.76 -11.35 12.25
C ARG A 91 -11.52 -10.26 11.47
N PRO A 92 -10.83 -9.24 10.90
CA PRO A 92 -11.49 -8.25 10.06
C PRO A 92 -12.03 -8.88 8.79
N ASP A 93 -13.18 -8.39 8.34
CA ASP A 93 -13.82 -8.78 7.08
C ASP A 93 -13.13 -8.11 5.88
N LEU A 94 -12.54 -6.94 6.10
CA LEU A 94 -11.81 -6.16 5.10
C LEU A 94 -10.59 -5.46 5.73
N VAL A 95 -9.48 -5.42 5.00
CA VAL A 95 -8.31 -4.58 5.33
C VAL A 95 -8.13 -3.58 4.19
N VAL A 96 -8.07 -2.28 4.52
CA VAL A 96 -7.88 -1.21 3.55
C VAL A 96 -6.66 -0.38 3.94
N SER A 97 -5.72 -0.23 3.01
CA SER A 97 -4.50 0.55 3.21
C SER A 97 -4.51 1.76 2.29
N GLY A 98 -4.42 2.98 2.84
CA GLY A 98 -4.46 4.20 2.04
C GLY A 98 -5.02 5.43 2.79
N ILE A 99 -5.38 6.51 2.09
CA ILE A 99 -5.02 6.81 0.70
C ILE A 99 -3.58 7.35 0.69
N ASN A 100 -2.66 6.67 0.00
CA ASN A 100 -1.26 7.10 -0.02
C ASN A 100 -1.04 8.24 -1.02
N HIS A 101 -0.05 9.09 -0.75
CA HIS A 101 0.40 10.10 -1.72
C HIS A 101 1.26 9.48 -2.83
N GLY A 102 0.62 8.98 -3.88
CA GLY A 102 1.29 8.46 -5.09
C GLY A 102 0.70 7.13 -5.58
N SER A 103 1.20 6.66 -6.73
CA SER A 103 0.82 5.33 -7.25
C SER A 103 1.58 4.25 -6.49
N ASN A 104 0.88 3.24 -5.98
CA ASN A 104 1.48 2.12 -5.26
C ASN A 104 1.67 0.89 -6.16
N SER A 105 2.65 0.06 -5.83
CA SER A 105 2.83 -1.30 -6.36
C SER A 105 2.77 -2.29 -5.20
N SER A 106 1.77 -3.16 -5.18
CA SER A 106 1.51 -4.06 -4.05
C SER A 106 2.13 -5.45 -4.23
N ILE A 107 2.72 -5.97 -3.16
CA ILE A 107 3.09 -7.38 -2.87
C ILE A 107 2.55 -7.60 -1.41
N ASN A 108 2.18 -8.81 -0.91
CA ASN A 108 2.02 -9.21 0.54
C ASN A 108 1.21 -10.53 0.82
N ASP A 109 1.77 -11.50 1.56
CA ASP A 109 1.40 -12.94 1.71
C ASP A 109 0.06 -13.32 2.39
N SER A 110 -0.63 -14.36 1.86
CA SER A 110 -1.33 -15.48 2.59
C SER A 110 -2.12 -16.40 1.55
N PRO A 111 -2.93 -17.45 1.85
CA PRO A 111 -3.21 -18.57 0.92
C PRO A 111 -4.52 -18.63 0.05
N CYS A 112 -5.40 -17.63 0.01
CA CYS A 112 -6.36 -17.33 -1.10
C CYS A 112 -6.19 -15.93 -1.76
N PHE A 113 -4.97 -15.36 -1.83
CA PHE A 113 -4.73 -13.90 -1.73
C PHE A 113 -4.64 -13.21 -3.08
N VAL A 114 -5.80 -12.79 -3.57
CA VAL A 114 -5.85 -11.64 -4.48
C VAL A 114 -6.02 -10.38 -3.65
N VAL A 115 -5.04 -9.47 -3.74
CA VAL A 115 -5.15 -8.11 -3.22
C VAL A 115 -5.52 -7.20 -4.39
N LEU A 116 -6.37 -6.21 -4.15
CA LEU A 116 -6.69 -5.21 -5.15
C LEU A 116 -5.83 -3.97 -4.90
N ASN A 117 -4.91 -3.69 -5.82
CA ASN A 117 -4.22 -2.42 -5.88
C ASN A 117 -5.08 -1.44 -6.67
N VAL A 118 -5.53 -0.37 -6.02
CA VAL A 118 -6.45 0.61 -6.61
C VAL A 118 -5.77 1.96 -6.67
N ASN A 119 -5.73 2.57 -7.85
CA ASN A 119 -5.18 3.92 -8.03
C ASN A 119 -6.25 4.83 -8.68
N PHE A 120 -6.32 6.06 -8.19
CA PHE A 120 -7.23 7.09 -8.70
C PHE A 120 -6.47 8.06 -9.61
N PRO A 121 -7.01 8.42 -10.79
CA PRO A 121 -6.38 9.39 -11.66
C PRO A 121 -6.47 10.79 -11.03
N ASN A 122 -5.42 11.60 -11.19
CA ASN A 122 -5.47 13.01 -10.84
C ASN A 122 -6.10 13.80 -12.00
N LEU A 123 -7.29 14.35 -11.80
CA LEU A 123 -8.11 14.95 -12.85
C LEU A 123 -8.52 16.41 -12.56
N ASP A 124 -7.84 17.11 -11.65
CA ASP A 124 -8.13 18.52 -11.30
C ASP A 124 -9.65 18.80 -11.13
N ASP A 125 -10.29 17.99 -10.29
CA ASP A 125 -11.74 17.99 -9.98
C ASP A 125 -12.69 17.48 -11.09
N GLU A 126 -12.20 17.05 -12.26
CA GLU A 126 -13.03 16.35 -13.24
C GLU A 126 -13.40 14.93 -12.77
N PRO A 127 -14.63 14.45 -13.06
CA PRO A 127 -15.02 13.09 -12.69
C PRO A 127 -14.23 12.04 -13.48
N PHE A 128 -13.81 10.97 -12.81
CA PHE A 128 -13.23 9.82 -13.48
C PHE A 128 -14.25 9.14 -14.39
N LYS A 129 -13.79 8.62 -15.53
CA LYS A 129 -14.63 8.01 -16.58
C LYS A 129 -15.24 6.68 -16.19
N GLY A 130 -14.68 6.02 -15.18
CA GLY A 130 -15.15 4.75 -14.65
C GLY A 130 -14.02 3.96 -14.01
N ILE A 131 -14.31 2.70 -13.69
CA ILE A 131 -13.35 1.74 -13.14
C ILE A 131 -12.89 0.81 -14.26
N LYS A 132 -11.58 0.54 -14.33
CA LYS A 132 -11.00 -0.41 -15.29
C LYS A 132 -10.16 -1.45 -14.55
N ILE A 133 -10.48 -2.73 -14.78
CA ILE A 133 -9.63 -3.84 -14.33
C ILE A 133 -8.40 -3.87 -15.22
N CYS A 134 -7.23 -3.82 -14.61
CA CYS A 134 -5.96 -3.68 -15.30
C CYS A 134 -4.99 -4.78 -14.87
N ARG A 135 -4.02 -5.09 -15.72
CA ARG A 135 -2.77 -5.74 -15.29
C ARG A 135 -1.75 -4.67 -14.88
N GLN A 136 -0.75 -5.07 -14.10
CA GLN A 136 0.37 -4.20 -13.76
C GLN A 136 1.18 -3.83 -15.02
N ALA A 137 1.48 -2.55 -15.22
CA ALA A 137 2.38 -2.11 -16.28
C ALA A 137 3.81 -2.61 -16.05
N ARG A 138 4.51 -2.94 -17.15
CA ARG A 138 5.97 -3.08 -17.09
C ARG A 138 6.58 -1.69 -17.13
N ALA A 139 6.97 -1.18 -15.98
CA ALA A 139 7.65 0.10 -15.83
C ALA A 139 8.67 0.01 -14.70
N ASN A 140 9.82 0.67 -14.91
CA ASN A 140 10.89 0.69 -13.93
C ASN A 140 11.29 2.14 -13.66
N TRP A 141 11.62 2.43 -12.42
CA TRP A 141 12.41 3.62 -12.11
C TRP A 141 13.85 3.35 -12.52
N VAL A 142 14.35 4.08 -13.51
CA VAL A 142 15.77 4.08 -13.82
C VAL A 142 16.44 4.99 -12.80
N GLU A 143 17.09 4.37 -11.83
CA GLU A 143 17.76 5.05 -10.73
C GLU A 143 19.04 5.74 -11.21
N GLU A 144 19.22 6.98 -10.76
CA GLU A 144 20.42 7.78 -10.95
C GLU A 144 20.90 8.27 -9.57
N PHE A 145 22.21 8.36 -9.36
CA PHE A 145 22.75 8.94 -8.13
C PHE A 145 23.30 10.34 -8.41
N ASP A 146 22.62 11.37 -7.89
CA ASP A 146 23.12 12.75 -7.92
C ASP A 146 24.14 12.95 -6.79
N LYS A 147 25.43 12.92 -7.15
CA LYS A 147 26.54 13.09 -6.22
C LYS A 147 26.76 14.57 -5.90
N ARG A 148 26.74 14.90 -4.61
CA ARG A 148 27.03 16.23 -4.07
C ARG A 148 28.07 16.16 -2.96
N THR A 149 28.54 17.32 -2.51
CA THR A 149 29.53 17.45 -1.43
C THR A 149 28.99 18.37 -0.37
N ASN A 150 29.05 17.96 0.90
CA ASN A 150 28.59 18.78 2.02
C ASN A 150 29.63 19.88 2.34
N PRO A 151 29.30 20.88 3.20
CA PRO A 151 30.25 21.93 3.58
C PRO A 151 31.56 21.45 4.23
N GLN A 152 31.58 20.21 4.75
CA GLN A 152 32.74 19.57 5.38
C GLN A 152 33.59 18.77 4.38
N GLY A 153 33.26 18.79 3.09
CA GLY A 153 33.98 18.05 2.04
C GLY A 153 33.59 16.57 1.90
N LYS A 154 32.61 16.07 2.66
CA LYS A 154 32.14 14.69 2.56
C LYS A 154 31.15 14.53 1.41
N PRO A 155 31.32 13.56 0.50
CA PRO A 155 30.35 13.29 -0.54
C PRO A 155 29.07 12.71 0.04
N TYR A 156 27.93 13.09 -0.54
CA TYR A 156 26.62 12.50 -0.30
C TYR A 156 25.90 12.31 -1.63
N TYR A 157 24.95 11.38 -1.68
CA TYR A 157 24.28 10.99 -2.92
C TYR A 157 22.78 11.08 -2.70
N TRP A 158 22.08 11.78 -3.59
CA TRP A 158 20.63 11.66 -3.68
C TRP A 158 20.31 10.53 -4.63
N LEU A 159 19.49 9.57 -4.19
CA LEU A 159 18.82 8.65 -5.09
C LEU A 159 17.76 9.45 -5.86
N THR A 160 17.98 9.63 -7.15
CA THR A 160 17.02 10.20 -8.08
C THR A 160 16.60 9.11 -9.06
N GLY A 161 15.60 9.39 -9.89
CA GLY A 161 15.24 8.46 -10.94
C GLY A 161 14.27 9.05 -11.94
N LYS A 162 14.18 8.39 -13.09
CA LYS A 162 13.15 8.67 -14.09
C LYS A 162 12.25 7.45 -14.23
N PHE A 163 10.94 7.67 -14.18
CA PHE A 163 9.98 6.62 -14.46
C PHE A 163 10.00 6.30 -15.96
N VAL A 164 10.35 5.06 -16.32
CA VAL A 164 10.39 4.60 -17.70
C VAL A 164 9.30 3.55 -17.90
N LYS A 165 8.28 3.91 -18.68
CA LYS A 165 7.23 3.01 -19.14
C LYS A 165 7.79 2.16 -20.28
N MET A 166 7.76 0.83 -20.11
CA MET A 166 8.23 -0.12 -21.13
C MET A 166 7.07 -0.79 -21.88
N ASP A 167 5.84 -0.47 -21.50
CA ASP A 167 4.63 -1.11 -21.95
C ASP A 167 3.70 -0.10 -22.62
N ASN A 168 3.19 -0.45 -23.81
CA ASN A 168 2.25 0.38 -24.57
C ASN A 168 0.82 -0.21 -24.56
N GLY A 169 0.56 -1.19 -23.70
CA GLY A 169 -0.75 -1.84 -23.57
C GLY A 169 -1.81 -0.92 -22.96
N GLU A 170 -3.01 -0.96 -23.53
CA GLU A 170 -4.20 -0.24 -23.06
C GLU A 170 -4.94 -0.95 -21.91
N ASP A 171 -4.43 -2.12 -21.51
CA ASP A 171 -4.91 -2.95 -20.41
C ASP A 171 -4.09 -2.73 -19.12
N THR A 172 -3.21 -1.73 -19.11
CA THR A 172 -2.33 -1.42 -17.97
C THR A 172 -2.94 -0.38 -17.03
N ASP A 173 -2.55 -0.45 -15.77
CA ASP A 173 -2.86 0.54 -14.73
C ASP A 173 -2.40 1.96 -15.12
N VAL A 174 -1.18 2.11 -15.62
CA VAL A 174 -0.64 3.41 -16.07
C VAL A 174 -1.49 3.99 -17.19
N TRP A 175 -1.85 3.18 -18.19
CA TRP A 175 -2.73 3.67 -19.27
C TRP A 175 -4.11 4.07 -18.75
N ALA A 176 -4.70 3.30 -17.83
CA ALA A 176 -6.00 3.62 -17.27
C ALA A 176 -5.99 4.98 -16.55
N LEU A 177 -4.96 5.23 -15.74
CA LEU A 177 -4.79 6.50 -15.04
C LEU A 177 -4.60 7.67 -16.00
N GLU A 178 -3.71 7.53 -17.00
CA GLU A 178 -3.47 8.55 -18.04
C GLU A 178 -4.73 8.88 -18.86
N ASN A 179 -5.68 7.94 -18.94
CA ASN A 179 -6.93 8.11 -19.67
C ASN A 179 -8.13 8.48 -18.79
N GLY A 180 -7.91 8.75 -17.49
CA GLY A 180 -8.93 9.21 -16.55
C GLY A 180 -9.84 8.10 -16.00
N TYR A 181 -9.36 6.87 -15.94
CA TYR A 181 -10.04 5.75 -15.27
C TYR A 181 -9.38 5.44 -13.92
N VAL A 182 -10.19 4.99 -12.95
CA VAL A 182 -9.68 4.34 -11.73
C VAL A 182 -9.13 2.98 -12.14
N SER A 183 -7.88 2.70 -11.81
CA SER A 183 -7.26 1.40 -12.09
C SER A 183 -7.45 0.46 -10.91
N VAL A 184 -7.83 -0.79 -11.21
CA VAL A 184 -7.90 -1.88 -10.23
C VAL A 184 -7.05 -3.03 -10.76
N VAL A 185 -5.93 -3.30 -10.08
CA VAL A 185 -5.01 -4.38 -10.42
C VAL A 185 -5.15 -5.50 -9.40
N PRO A 186 -5.66 -6.68 -9.79
CA PRO A 186 -5.60 -7.85 -8.93
C PRO A 186 -4.15 -8.36 -8.89
N VAL A 187 -3.55 -8.35 -7.70
CA VAL A 187 -2.19 -8.85 -7.47
C VAL A 187 -2.23 -10.12 -6.63
N HIS A 188 -1.32 -11.05 -6.95
CA HIS A 188 -0.97 -12.19 -6.12
C HIS A 188 0.46 -12.04 -5.63
N ILE A 189 0.84 -12.86 -4.66
CA ILE A 189 2.15 -12.76 -3.99
C ILE A 189 3.05 -13.91 -4.34
N ASP A 190 2.47 -14.98 -4.85
CA ASP A 190 3.22 -16.09 -5.36
C ASP A 190 4.02 -15.64 -6.60
N LEU A 191 5.26 -15.22 -6.36
CA LEU A 191 6.21 -14.83 -7.40
C LEU A 191 6.89 -16.05 -8.04
N THR A 192 6.50 -17.27 -7.67
CA THR A 192 7.00 -18.48 -8.31
C THR A 192 6.67 -18.42 -9.79
N ALA A 193 7.70 -18.48 -10.63
CA ALA A 193 7.54 -18.58 -12.08
C ALA A 193 7.05 -19.98 -12.45
N HIS A 194 5.79 -20.32 -12.12
CA HIS A 194 5.19 -21.64 -12.34
C HIS A 194 5.33 -22.13 -13.78
N HIS A 195 5.22 -21.20 -14.74
CA HIS A 195 5.40 -21.46 -16.17
C HIS A 195 6.82 -21.96 -16.54
N PHE A 196 7.82 -21.66 -15.71
CA PHE A 196 9.23 -21.99 -15.97
C PHE A 196 9.71 -23.24 -15.20
N ILE A 197 8.92 -23.76 -14.25
CA ILE A 197 9.26 -24.95 -13.46
C ILE A 197 9.55 -26.15 -14.37
N GLN A 198 8.71 -26.38 -15.39
CA GLN A 198 8.90 -27.49 -16.32
C GLN A 198 10.21 -27.38 -17.11
N THR A 199 10.60 -26.16 -17.49
CA THR A 199 11.88 -25.90 -18.16
C THR A 199 13.05 -26.27 -17.27
N LEU A 200 13.05 -25.83 -16.00
CA LEU A 200 14.12 -26.15 -15.06
C LEU A 200 14.23 -27.66 -14.78
N ASN A 201 13.09 -28.37 -14.67
CA ASN A 201 13.07 -29.82 -14.49
C ASN A 201 13.62 -30.61 -15.68
N SER A 202 13.76 -29.98 -16.85
CA SER A 202 14.37 -30.60 -18.04
C SER A 202 15.90 -30.49 -18.08
N TRP A 203 16.52 -29.75 -17.16
CA TRP A 203 17.97 -29.60 -17.10
C TRP A 203 18.60 -30.84 -16.46
N GLU A 204 19.66 -31.38 -17.08
CA GLU A 204 20.51 -32.37 -16.42
C GLU A 204 21.56 -31.65 -15.57
N PHE A 205 21.61 -32.01 -14.28
CA PHE A 205 22.58 -31.49 -13.31
C PHE A 205 23.67 -32.53 -13.01
#